data_AF-A0A3B8JH71-F1
#
_entry.id   AF-A0A3B8JH71-F1
#
_cell.length_a   1.000
_cell.length_b   1.000
_cell.length_c   1.000
_cell.angle_alpha   90.00
_cell.angle_beta   90.00
_cell.angle_gamma   90.00
#
_symmetry.space_group_name_H-M   'P 1'
#
loop_
_entity.id
_entity.type
_entity.pdbx_description
1 polymer ?
#
loop_
_entity_poly.entity_id
_entity_poly.type
_entity_poly.pdbx_seq_one_letter_code
_entity_poly.pdbx_strand_id
1 'polypeptide(L)'
;MSSDNYYKVGGSLEYQHPTYVVRKADYELYEGLHKGEFCYVLNSRQMGKSSLRVQMMKKLKAQGIKCASIDMTRIGSHVTPAEWYGGVVSELLRGFSLSRTVNFSTWWRERESLPPLQRLRDLIEDVLLTEYSENLVIFLDEIDSILKIQFKDDFFAFIRA
;
A
#
# COMPACT_ATOMS: atom_id res chain seq x y z
N MET A 1 25.05 27.17 -2.76
CA MET A 1 24.89 26.01 -1.86
C MET A 1 23.81 26.36 -0.87
N SER A 2 22.57 25.95 -1.12
CA SER A 2 21.43 26.27 -0.26
C SER A 2 21.36 25.28 0.91
N SER A 3 21.45 25.82 2.12
CA SER A 3 21.53 25.14 3.42
C SER A 3 20.18 24.65 3.96
N ASP A 4 19.15 24.48 3.13
CA ASP A 4 17.77 24.37 3.61
C ASP A 4 17.19 22.95 3.67
N ASN A 5 17.97 21.91 3.36
CA ASN A 5 17.47 20.52 3.36
C ASN A 5 18.31 19.52 4.17
N TYR A 6 19.23 19.99 5.03
CA TYR A 6 20.03 19.08 5.84
C TYR A 6 19.19 18.33 6.88
N TYR A 7 18.21 19.00 7.51
CA TYR A 7 17.44 18.43 8.61
C TYR A 7 15.94 18.59 8.38
N LYS A 8 15.20 17.48 8.44
CA LYS A 8 13.75 17.43 8.30
C LYS A 8 13.10 16.99 9.61
N VAL A 9 12.23 17.84 10.16
CA VAL A 9 11.42 17.52 11.34
C VAL A 9 10.06 17.01 10.89
N GLY A 10 9.76 15.75 11.21
CA GLY A 10 8.48 15.12 10.88
C GLY A 10 8.35 14.69 9.41
N GLY A 11 7.37 13.82 9.15
CA GLY A 11 7.16 13.21 7.83
C GLY A 11 8.24 12.20 7.42
N SER A 12 8.19 11.75 6.18
CA SER A 12 9.18 10.83 5.61
C SER A 12 10.35 11.59 4.96
N LEU A 13 11.53 10.97 5.03
CA LEU A 13 12.69 11.37 4.25
C LEU A 13 12.53 10.91 2.80
N GLU A 14 12.93 11.76 1.86
CA GLU A 14 12.91 11.46 0.44
C GLU A 14 13.93 10.37 0.08
N TYR A 15 13.79 9.81 -1.12
CA TYR A 15 14.73 8.81 -1.63
C TYR A 15 16.17 9.36 -1.63
N GLN A 16 17.11 8.60 -1.06
CA GLN A 16 18.52 9.00 -0.92
C GLN A 16 18.74 10.33 -0.18
N HIS A 17 17.81 10.74 0.70
CA HIS A 17 18.03 11.92 1.54
C HIS A 17 19.36 11.81 2.31
N PRO A 18 20.19 12.87 2.36
CA PRO A 18 21.56 12.79 2.90
C PRO A 18 21.64 12.38 4.38
N THR A 19 20.55 12.55 5.13
CA THR A 19 20.45 12.14 6.54
C THR A 19 19.73 10.82 6.78
N TYR A 20 19.36 10.10 5.71
CA TYR A 20 18.81 8.77 5.86
C TYR A 20 19.92 7.78 6.23
N VAL A 21 19.84 7.20 7.42
CA VAL A 21 20.73 6.12 7.85
C VAL A 21 20.09 4.78 7.50
N VAL A 22 20.75 4.01 6.64
CA VAL A 22 20.34 2.64 6.27
C VAL A 22 20.42 1.74 7.49
N ARG A 23 19.36 0.98 7.75
CA ARG A 23 19.24 0.09 8.90
C ARG A 23 19.23 -1.36 8.45
N LYS A 24 19.37 -2.29 9.40
CA LYS A 24 19.20 -3.73 9.15
C LYS A 24 17.85 -4.05 8.49
N ALA A 25 16.79 -3.38 8.96
CA ALA A 25 15.42 -3.53 8.45
C ALA A 25 15.29 -3.18 6.97
N ASP A 26 16.11 -2.27 6.42
CA ASP A 26 16.12 -1.97 4.98
C ASP A 26 16.49 -3.19 4.14
N TYR A 27 17.49 -3.94 4.59
CA TYR A 27 17.94 -5.14 3.91
C TYR A 27 16.95 -6.29 4.10
N GLU A 28 16.49 -6.51 5.34
CA GLU A 28 15.53 -7.58 5.66
C GLU A 28 14.20 -7.39 4.89
N LEU A 29 13.68 -6.16 4.85
CA LEU A 29 12.46 -5.86 4.10
C LEU A 29 12.68 -6.07 2.59
N TYR A 30 13.84 -5.65 2.06
CA TYR A 30 14.12 -5.83 0.63
C TYR A 30 14.16 -7.30 0.24
N GLU A 31 14.89 -8.12 1.00
CA GLU A 31 15.02 -9.56 0.75
C GLU A 31 13.68 -10.28 0.88
N GLY A 32 12.91 -9.99 1.93
CA GLY A 32 11.58 -10.59 2.12
C GLY A 32 10.62 -10.24 0.99
N LEU A 33 10.55 -8.96 0.60
CA LEU A 33 9.71 -8.52 -0.52
C LEU A 33 10.16 -9.13 -1.86
N HIS A 34 11.46 -9.29 -2.08
CA HIS A 34 11.97 -9.92 -3.30
C HIS A 34 11.62 -11.41 -3.40
N LYS A 35 11.51 -12.10 -2.25
CA LYS A 35 11.04 -13.48 -2.15
C LYS A 35 9.51 -13.64 -2.18
N GLY A 36 8.76 -12.54 -2.24
CA GLY A 36 7.30 -12.56 -2.16
C GLY A 36 6.76 -12.88 -0.76
N GLU A 37 7.56 -12.66 0.29
CA GLU A 37 7.14 -12.92 1.67
C GLU A 37 6.20 -11.83 2.20
N PHE A 38 5.25 -12.23 3.06
CA PHE A 38 4.38 -11.31 3.77
C PHE A 38 5.16 -10.59 4.90
N CYS A 39 5.54 -9.33 4.64
CA CYS A 39 6.45 -8.57 5.51
C CYS A 39 5.72 -7.60 6.46
N TYR A 40 6.15 -7.54 7.72
CA TYR A 40 5.66 -6.59 8.72
C TYR A 40 6.74 -5.59 9.12
N VAL A 41 6.40 -4.30 9.11
CA VAL A 41 7.27 -3.21 9.60
C VAL A 41 6.66 -2.60 10.87
N LEU A 42 7.00 -3.20 12.02
CA LEU A 42 6.49 -2.78 13.34
C LEU A 42 7.50 -1.86 14.02
N ASN A 43 7.11 -0.61 14.29
CA ASN A 43 7.91 0.34 15.07
C ASN A 43 7.03 1.46 15.63
N SER A 44 7.52 2.20 16.62
CA SER A 44 6.86 3.40 17.16
C SER A 44 6.64 4.49 16.10
N ARG A 45 5.69 5.39 16.34
CA ARG A 45 5.46 6.56 15.47
C ARG A 45 6.74 7.40 15.37
N GLN A 46 6.94 8.05 14.21
CA GLN A 46 8.08 8.93 13.93
C GLN A 46 9.48 8.27 13.95
N MET A 47 9.57 6.93 14.02
CA MET A 47 10.84 6.18 13.96
C MET A 47 11.34 5.92 12.51
N GLY A 48 10.80 6.61 11.52
CA GLY A 48 11.26 6.53 10.13
C GLY A 48 10.70 5.34 9.31
N LYS A 49 9.58 4.73 9.73
CA LYS A 49 8.89 3.68 8.94
C LYS A 49 8.50 4.17 7.54
N SER A 50 7.89 5.34 7.47
CA SER A 50 7.47 5.94 6.19
C SER A 50 8.68 6.29 5.32
N SER A 51 9.81 6.69 5.92
CA SER A 51 11.08 6.88 5.19
C SER A 51 11.59 5.56 4.60
N LEU A 52 11.59 4.47 5.39
CA LEU A 52 11.94 3.13 4.92
C LEU A 52 11.05 2.69 3.75
N ARG A 53 9.73 2.89 3.85
CA ARG A 53 8.79 2.64 2.75
C ARG A 53 9.16 3.42 1.48
N VAL A 54 9.47 4.71 1.60
CA VAL A 54 9.88 5.56 0.46
C VAL A 54 11.17 5.02 -0.18
N GLN A 55 12.18 4.67 0.62
CA GLN A 55 13.41 4.05 0.10
C GLN A 55 13.11 2.76 -0.65
N MET A 56 12.29 1.89 -0.04
CA MET A 56 11.98 0.57 -0.57
C MET A 56 11.21 0.64 -1.88
N MET A 57 10.12 1.42 -1.91
CA MET A 57 9.29 1.60 -3.10
C MET A 57 10.12 2.08 -4.29
N LYS A 58 11.03 3.03 -4.08
CA LYS A 58 11.89 3.55 -5.15
C LYS A 58 12.89 2.50 -5.64
N LYS A 59 13.50 1.74 -4.72
CA LYS A 59 14.42 0.65 -5.05
C LYS A 59 13.73 -0.46 -5.85
N LEU A 60 12.55 -0.91 -5.41
CA LEU A 60 11.77 -1.95 -6.10
C LEU A 60 11.31 -1.49 -7.50
N LYS A 61 10.79 -0.25 -7.61
CA LYS A 61 10.39 0.32 -8.91
C LYS A 61 11.55 0.42 -9.90
N ALA A 62 12.76 0.76 -9.42
CA ALA A 62 13.96 0.77 -10.25
C ALA A 62 14.34 -0.61 -10.80
N GLN A 63 13.84 -1.69 -10.20
CA GLN A 63 14.05 -3.08 -10.62
C GLN A 63 12.87 -3.64 -11.43
N GLY A 64 11.90 -2.80 -11.81
CA GLY A 64 10.75 -3.20 -12.62
C GLY A 64 9.54 -3.70 -11.81
N ILE A 65 9.64 -3.80 -10.48
CA ILE A 65 8.52 -4.22 -9.62
C ILE A 65 7.50 -3.07 -9.53
N LYS A 66 6.21 -3.36 -9.75
CA LYS A 66 5.16 -2.35 -9.58
C LYS A 66 4.81 -2.23 -8.11
N CYS A 67 4.70 -1.01 -7.60
CA CYS A 67 4.32 -0.79 -6.21
C CYS A 67 3.23 0.26 -6.05
N ALA A 68 2.27 -0.07 -5.19
CA ALA A 68 1.26 0.84 -4.67
C ALA A 68 1.43 1.02 -3.15
N SER A 69 1.01 2.16 -2.63
CA SER A 69 0.94 2.41 -1.19
C SER A 69 -0.45 2.92 -0.87
N ILE A 70 -1.09 2.30 0.11
CA ILE A 70 -2.42 2.67 0.60
C ILE A 70 -2.25 3.18 2.02
N ASP A 71 -2.72 4.39 2.26
CA ASP A 71 -2.81 4.93 3.61
C ASP A 71 -4.20 4.59 4.16
N MET A 72 -4.24 3.65 5.10
CA MET A 72 -5.50 3.13 5.63
C MET A 72 -6.26 4.19 6.44
N THR A 73 -5.62 5.28 6.87
CA THR A 73 -6.31 6.37 7.58
C THR A 73 -7.23 7.16 6.66
N ARG A 74 -6.93 7.22 5.36
CA ARG A 74 -7.69 8.00 4.37
C ARG A 74 -9.07 7.41 4.06
N ILE A 75 -9.24 6.12 4.31
CA ILE A 75 -10.51 5.41 4.08
C ILE A 75 -11.48 5.65 5.25
N GLY A 76 -10.94 5.88 6.45
CA GLY A 76 -11.72 6.11 7.67
C GLY A 76 -12.15 4.81 8.36
N SER A 77 -12.60 4.96 9.61
CA SER A 77 -12.99 3.84 10.50
C SER A 77 -14.49 3.78 10.81
N HIS A 78 -15.27 4.76 10.37
CA HIS A 78 -16.72 4.84 10.58
C HIS A 78 -17.46 4.69 9.25
N VAL A 79 -17.21 3.58 8.58
CA VAL A 79 -17.68 3.30 7.22
C VAL A 79 -18.27 1.89 7.15
N THR A 80 -19.21 1.70 6.22
CA THR A 80 -19.72 0.37 5.88
C THR A 80 -18.64 -0.47 5.20
N PRO A 81 -18.77 -1.81 5.17
CA PRO A 81 -17.85 -2.66 4.41
C PRO A 81 -17.75 -2.23 2.94
N ALA A 82 -18.88 -1.93 2.29
CA ALA A 82 -18.88 -1.53 0.89
C ALA A 82 -18.10 -0.23 0.64
N GLU A 83 -18.27 0.78 1.50
CA GLU A 83 -17.50 2.03 1.40
C GLU A 83 -16.02 1.81 1.65
N TRP A 84 -15.68 1.00 2.65
CA TRP A 84 -14.29 0.74 3.02
C TRP A 84 -13.54 -0.02 1.92
N TYR A 85 -14.08 -1.14 1.44
CA TYR A 85 -13.49 -1.92 0.36
C TYR A 85 -13.48 -1.13 -0.96
N GLY A 86 -14.52 -0.35 -1.25
CA GLY A 86 -14.51 0.58 -2.38
C GLY A 86 -13.40 1.62 -2.28
N GLY A 87 -13.13 2.13 -1.08
CA GLY A 87 -11.98 2.98 -0.79
C GLY A 87 -10.64 2.30 -1.09
N VAL A 88 -10.45 1.06 -0.62
CA VAL A 88 -9.24 0.26 -0.91
C VAL A 88 -9.06 0.06 -2.42
N VAL A 89 -10.12 -0.32 -3.13
CA VAL A 89 -10.09 -0.52 -4.59
C VAL A 89 -9.72 0.78 -5.32
N SER A 90 -10.30 1.91 -4.92
CA SER A 90 -9.97 3.22 -5.49
C SER A 90 -8.50 3.61 -5.26
N GLU A 91 -7.99 3.36 -4.05
CA GLU A 91 -6.57 3.59 -3.72
C GLU A 91 -5.64 2.69 -4.53
N LEU A 92 -6.00 1.42 -4.76
CA LEU A 92 -5.25 0.48 -5.61
C LEU A 92 -5.22 0.93 -7.06
N LEU A 93 -6.39 1.25 -7.64
CA LEU A 93 -6.48 1.76 -9.01
C LEU A 93 -5.61 2.99 -9.20
N ARG A 94 -5.62 3.92 -8.23
CA ARG A 94 -4.75 5.10 -8.28
C ARG A 94 -3.28 4.74 -8.11
N GLY A 95 -2.95 3.89 -7.14
CA GLY A 95 -1.58 3.48 -6.82
C GLY A 95 -0.87 2.77 -7.97
N PHE A 96 -1.63 1.99 -8.74
CA PHE A 96 -1.18 1.33 -9.96
C PHE A 96 -1.46 2.12 -11.24
N SER A 97 -1.85 3.40 -11.16
CA SER A 97 -2.10 4.26 -12.34
C SER A 97 -3.17 3.73 -13.32
N LEU A 98 -4.11 2.91 -12.83
CA LEU A 98 -5.20 2.31 -13.61
C LEU A 98 -6.49 3.11 -13.59
N SER A 99 -6.55 4.24 -12.89
CA SER A 99 -7.74 5.11 -12.85
C SER A 99 -8.18 5.64 -14.23
N ARG A 100 -7.30 5.59 -15.24
CA ARG A 100 -7.63 5.95 -16.64
C ARG A 100 -8.14 4.76 -17.46
N THR A 101 -7.75 3.55 -17.09
CA THR A 101 -8.11 2.31 -17.79
C THR A 101 -9.40 1.73 -17.23
N VAL A 102 -9.55 1.77 -15.90
CA VAL A 102 -10.72 1.24 -15.19
C VAL A 102 -11.49 2.39 -14.56
N ASN A 103 -12.73 2.57 -15.01
CA ASN A 103 -13.67 3.49 -14.36
C ASN A 103 -14.18 2.86 -13.06
N PHE A 104 -13.70 3.36 -11.92
CA PHE A 104 -14.06 2.86 -10.60
C PHE A 104 -15.59 2.79 -10.39
N SER A 105 -16.32 3.87 -10.69
CA SER A 105 -17.76 3.96 -10.43
C SER A 105 -18.55 2.91 -11.22
N THR A 106 -18.21 2.73 -12.50
CA THR A 106 -18.82 1.69 -13.33
C THR A 106 -18.45 0.30 -12.82
N TRP A 107 -17.15 0.04 -12.62
CA TRP A 107 -16.62 -1.27 -12.25
C TRP A 107 -17.19 -1.75 -10.90
N TRP A 108 -17.28 -0.86 -9.93
CA TRP A 108 -17.80 -1.15 -8.58
C TRP A 108 -19.32 -1.41 -8.59
N ARG A 109 -20.08 -0.64 -9.37
CA ARG A 109 -21.53 -0.77 -9.48
C ARG A 109 -21.97 -2.02 -10.24
N GLU A 110 -21.27 -2.40 -11.29
CA GLU A 110 -21.56 -3.64 -12.04
C GLU A 110 -21.43 -4.90 -11.17
N ARG A 111 -20.66 -4.82 -10.08
CA ARG A 111 -20.44 -5.90 -9.13
C ARG A 111 -21.24 -5.72 -7.85
N GLU A 112 -22.29 -4.88 -7.85
CA GLU A 112 -23.04 -4.54 -6.64
C GLU A 112 -23.72 -5.76 -5.96
N SER A 113 -23.99 -6.81 -6.72
CA SER A 113 -24.50 -8.08 -6.20
C SER A 113 -23.46 -8.91 -5.43
N LEU A 114 -22.17 -8.63 -5.61
CA LEU A 114 -21.10 -9.39 -4.97
C LEU A 114 -20.75 -8.83 -3.58
N PRO A 115 -20.32 -9.68 -2.63
CA PRO A 115 -19.75 -9.24 -1.36
C PRO A 115 -18.58 -8.26 -1.58
N PRO A 116 -18.44 -7.19 -0.76
CA PRO A 116 -17.39 -6.19 -0.96
C PRO A 116 -15.96 -6.75 -0.99
N LEU A 117 -15.66 -7.75 -0.15
CA LEU A 117 -14.36 -8.42 -0.16
C LEU A 117 -14.12 -9.20 -1.46
N GLN A 118 -15.16 -9.83 -2.02
CA GLN A 118 -15.05 -10.51 -3.31
C GLN A 118 -14.73 -9.52 -4.42
N ARG A 119 -15.34 -8.33 -4.42
CA ARG A 119 -14.96 -7.27 -5.37
C ARG A 119 -13.49 -6.88 -5.23
N LEU A 120 -12.96 -6.74 -4.01
CA LEU A 120 -11.53 -6.49 -3.86
C LEU A 120 -10.68 -7.61 -4.47
N ARG A 121 -11.06 -8.88 -4.26
CA ARG A 121 -10.38 -10.03 -4.88
C ARG A 121 -10.42 -9.96 -6.40
N ASP A 122 -11.60 -9.78 -6.99
CA ASP A 122 -11.79 -9.71 -8.44
C ASP A 122 -10.97 -8.56 -9.06
N LEU A 123 -10.80 -7.43 -8.36
CA LEU A 123 -9.90 -6.37 -8.83
C LEU A 123 -8.45 -6.85 -8.91
N ILE A 124 -7.97 -7.56 -7.89
CA ILE A 124 -6.60 -8.04 -7.86
C ILE A 124 -6.39 -9.09 -8.97
N GLU A 125 -7.28 -10.08 -9.04
CA GLU A 125 -7.15 -11.20 -9.98
C GLU A 125 -7.41 -10.79 -11.43
N ASP A 126 -8.55 -10.17 -11.71
CA ASP A 126 -8.98 -9.91 -13.09
C ASP A 126 -8.34 -8.66 -13.69
N VAL A 127 -7.93 -7.70 -12.85
CA VAL A 127 -7.40 -6.40 -13.32
C VAL A 127 -5.91 -6.30 -13.05
N LEU A 128 -5.47 -6.35 -11.78
CA LEU A 128 -4.06 -6.07 -11.47
C LEU A 128 -3.13 -7.15 -12.03
N LEU A 129 -3.44 -8.43 -11.81
CA LEU A 129 -2.61 -9.55 -12.26
C LEU A 129 -2.71 -9.78 -13.78
N THR A 130 -3.79 -9.33 -14.42
CA THR A 130 -3.92 -9.37 -15.89
C THR A 130 -3.15 -8.25 -16.58
N GLU A 131 -3.15 -7.04 -15.99
CA GLU A 131 -2.47 -5.87 -16.57
C GLU A 131 -0.94 -5.95 -16.41
N TYR A 132 -0.47 -6.51 -15.29
CA TYR A 132 0.95 -6.53 -14.96
C TYR A 132 1.50 -7.94 -14.93
N SER A 133 2.47 -8.20 -15.81
CA SER A 133 3.26 -9.44 -15.82
C SER A 133 4.36 -9.45 -14.75
N GLU A 134 4.75 -8.27 -14.26
CA GLU A 134 5.79 -8.10 -13.25
C GLU A 134 5.24 -8.31 -11.83
N ASN A 135 6.13 -8.62 -10.89
CA ASN A 135 5.76 -8.71 -9.48
C ASN A 135 5.15 -7.40 -8.96
N LEU A 136 4.10 -7.54 -8.16
CA LEU A 136 3.37 -6.46 -7.52
C LEU A 136 3.69 -6.42 -6.02
N VAL A 137 3.88 -5.22 -5.48
CA VAL A 137 4.01 -5.01 -4.02
C VAL A 137 3.04 -3.92 -3.57
N ILE A 138 2.19 -4.26 -2.61
CA ILE A 138 1.23 -3.33 -2.02
C ILE A 138 1.66 -3.02 -0.59
N PHE A 139 1.99 -1.76 -0.32
CA PHE A 139 2.30 -1.27 1.01
C PHE A 139 1.03 -0.79 1.70
N LEU A 140 0.66 -1.40 2.82
CA LEU A 140 -0.44 -0.97 3.69
C LEU A 140 0.14 -0.12 4.84
N ASP A 141 -0.02 1.20 4.76
CA ASP A 141 0.49 2.16 5.75
C ASP A 141 -0.59 2.46 6.82
N GLU A 142 -0.16 2.75 8.04
CA GLU A 142 -1.04 3.03 9.19
C GLU A 142 -2.15 1.97 9.39
N ILE A 143 -1.77 0.68 9.25
CA ILE A 143 -2.71 -0.46 9.34
C ILE A 143 -3.39 -0.57 10.72
N ASP A 144 -2.86 0.06 11.76
CA ASP A 144 -3.51 0.18 13.07
C ASP A 144 -4.86 0.91 13.01
N SER A 145 -5.08 1.76 12.00
CA SER A 145 -6.37 2.43 11.80
C SER A 145 -7.53 1.44 11.61
N ILE A 146 -7.24 0.26 11.05
CA ILE A 146 -8.24 -0.76 10.74
C ILE A 146 -8.66 -1.55 11.97
N LEU A 147 -7.95 -1.44 13.10
CA LEU A 147 -8.31 -2.18 14.32
C LEU A 147 -9.70 -1.82 14.87
N LYS A 148 -10.22 -0.66 14.45
CA LYS A 148 -11.52 -0.09 14.84
C LYS A 148 -12.69 -0.53 13.97
N ILE A 149 -12.45 -1.17 12.82
CA ILE A 149 -13.53 -1.62 11.93
C ILE A 149 -14.01 -3.02 12.33
N GLN A 150 -15.31 -3.28 12.17
CA GLN A 150 -15.94 -4.52 12.65
C GLN A 150 -15.58 -5.76 11.80
N PHE A 151 -15.26 -5.57 10.53
CA PHE A 151 -14.98 -6.63 9.54
C PHE A 151 -13.48 -6.80 9.25
N LYS A 152 -12.61 -6.35 10.18
CA LYS A 152 -11.15 -6.40 10.01
C LYS A 152 -10.60 -7.81 9.83
N ASP A 153 -11.23 -8.80 10.47
CA ASP A 153 -10.73 -10.17 10.48
C ASP A 153 -10.82 -10.80 9.08
N ASP A 154 -11.89 -10.50 8.33
CA ASP A 154 -12.04 -10.93 6.94
C ASP A 154 -10.94 -10.33 6.05
N PHE A 155 -10.60 -9.06 6.25
CA PHE A 155 -9.52 -8.40 5.52
C PHE A 155 -8.15 -8.99 5.88
N PHE A 156 -7.88 -9.22 7.18
CA PHE A 156 -6.63 -9.82 7.61
C PHE A 156 -6.48 -11.27 7.14
N ALA A 157 -7.57 -12.02 7.07
CA ALA A 157 -7.57 -13.36 6.49
C ALA A 157 -7.26 -13.30 4.99
N PHE A 158 -7.87 -12.36 4.27
CA PHE A 158 -7.65 -12.18 2.84
C PHE A 158 -6.19 -11.85 2.48
N ILE A 159 -5.54 -10.94 3.20
CA ILE A 159 -4.15 -10.54 2.88
C ILE A 159 -3.09 -11.58 3.30
N ARG A 160 -3.47 -12.61 4.07
CA ARG A 160 -2.58 -13.68 4.54
C ARG A 160 -2.74 -14.99 3.76
N ALA A 161 -3.80 -15.11 2.98
CA ALA A 161 -4.09 -16.28 2.13
C ALA A 161 -3.16 -16.28 0.90
#